data_AF-J9FXK2-F1
#
_entry.id   AF-J9FXK2-F1
#
_cell.length_a   1.000
_cell.length_b   1.000
_cell.length_c   1.000
_cell.angle_alpha   90.00
_cell.angle_beta   90.00
_cell.angle_gamma   90.00
#
_symmetry.space_group_name_H-M   'P 1'
#
loop_
_entity.id
_entity.type
_entity.pdbx_description
1 polymer ?
#
loop_
_entity_poly.entity_id
_entity_poly.type
_entity_poly.pdbx_seq_one_letter_code
_entity_poly.pdbx_strand_id
1 'polypeptide(L)'
;IALQLENRISFRRAMKSTMQRTMKAGAKGIKTSVSGRLGGADMARTEFYSEGTIPLQTLRADIDYGFAEADTTYGKVGVKAWVYNGEVLPTKGTKEGSDK
;
A
#
# COMPACT_ATOMS: atom_id res chain seq x y z
N ILE A 1 -8.72 -2.39 -2.54
CA ILE A 1 -8.94 -1.11 -3.27
C ILE A 1 -9.37 -1.39 -4.72
N ALA A 2 -8.63 -2.18 -5.50
CA ALA A 2 -8.98 -2.48 -6.91
C ALA A 2 -10.44 -2.91 -7.11
N LEU A 3 -10.89 -3.95 -6.40
CA LEU A 3 -12.28 -4.41 -6.42
C LEU A 3 -13.31 -3.32 -6.07
N GLN A 4 -12.98 -2.38 -5.19
CA GLN A 4 -13.89 -1.28 -4.85
C GLN A 4 -14.00 -0.28 -6.01
N LEU A 5 -12.93 -0.06 -6.77
CA LEU A 5 -12.94 0.79 -7.96
C LEU A 5 -13.75 0.15 -9.09
N GLU A 6 -13.67 -1.16 -9.26
CA GLU A 6 -14.49 -1.92 -10.23
C GLU A 6 -15.98 -1.83 -9.88
N ASN A 7 -16.30 -1.89 -8.58
CA ASN A 7 -17.65 -1.67 -8.06
C ASN A 7 -18.11 -0.19 -8.08
N ARG A 8 -17.40 0.69 -8.81
CA ARG A 8 -17.72 2.11 -9.00
C ARG A 8 -17.78 2.93 -7.70
N ILE A 9 -17.08 2.49 -6.65
CA ILE A 9 -16.91 3.29 -5.44
C ILE A 9 -15.93 4.43 -5.73
N SER A 10 -16.22 5.62 -5.20
CA SER A 10 -15.31 6.77 -5.28
C SER A 10 -13.89 6.40 -4.82
N PHE A 11 -12.89 6.68 -5.66
CA PHE A 11 -11.50 6.33 -5.40
C PHE A 11 -10.96 6.94 -4.09
N ARG A 12 -11.38 8.16 -3.72
CA ARG A 12 -11.01 8.78 -2.43
C ARG A 12 -11.58 8.00 -1.26
N ARG A 13 -12.83 7.58 -1.36
CA ARG A 13 -13.50 6.79 -0.31
C ARG A 13 -12.87 5.41 -0.18
N ALA A 14 -12.60 4.74 -1.30
CA ALA A 14 -11.95 3.44 -1.33
C ALA A 14 -10.56 3.48 -0.67
N MET A 15 -9.75 4.48 -1.02
CA MET A 15 -8.43 4.69 -0.40
C MET A 15 -8.53 5.01 1.09
N LYS A 16 -9.24 6.07 1.48
CA LYS A 16 -9.34 6.48 2.90
C LYS A 16 -9.92 5.39 3.78
N SER A 17 -10.96 4.68 3.31
CA SER A 17 -11.57 3.59 4.09
C SER A 17 -10.59 2.42 4.27
N THR A 18 -9.82 2.07 3.24
CA THR A 18 -8.82 1.00 3.33
C THR A 18 -7.66 1.39 4.24
N MET A 19 -7.18 2.64 4.14
CA MET A 19 -6.11 3.15 5.00
C MET A 19 -6.51 3.10 6.48
N GLN A 20 -7.70 3.60 6.82
CA GLN A 20 -8.21 3.55 8.18
C GLN A 20 -8.33 2.11 8.71
N ARG A 21 -8.77 1.16 7.89
CA ARG A 21 -8.83 -0.26 8.28
C ARG A 21 -7.44 -0.84 8.55
N THR A 22 -6.46 -0.46 7.73
CA THR A 22 -5.07 -0.96 7.85
C THR A 22 -4.37 -0.39 9.08
N MET A 23 -4.54 0.92 9.34
CA MET A 23 -4.05 1.53 10.58
C MET A 23 -4.71 0.92 11.82
N LYS A 24 -6.03 0.65 11.78
CA LYS A 24 -6.73 -0.06 12.87
C LYS A 24 -6.25 -1.50 13.06
N ALA A 25 -5.74 -2.15 12.02
CA ALA A 25 -5.16 -3.49 12.11
C ALA A 25 -3.76 -3.50 12.75
N GLY A 26 -3.19 -2.33 13.07
CA GLY A 26 -1.91 -2.21 13.77
C GLY A 26 -0.72 -1.89 12.88
N ALA A 27 -0.93 -1.57 11.60
CA ALA A 27 0.14 -1.07 10.74
C ALA A 27 0.68 0.27 11.27
N LYS A 28 1.99 0.48 11.18
CA LYS A 28 2.65 1.73 11.63
C LYS A 28 2.58 2.84 10.58
N GLY A 29 2.42 2.46 9.31
CA GLY A 29 2.15 3.39 8.24
C GLY A 29 1.58 2.71 7.00
N ILE A 30 0.83 3.45 6.22
CA ILE A 30 0.31 3.01 4.92
C ILE A 30 0.37 4.14 3.89
N LYS A 31 0.88 3.83 2.70
CA LYS A 31 0.81 4.70 1.52
C LYS A 31 0.04 3.97 0.45
N THR A 32 -0.91 4.65 -0.15
CA THR A 32 -1.66 4.14 -1.30
C THR A 32 -1.52 5.12 -2.44
N SER A 33 -1.36 4.61 -3.65
CA SER A 33 -1.33 5.39 -4.88
C SER A 33 -2.22 4.74 -5.92
N VAL A 34 -3.08 5.53 -6.53
CA VAL A 34 -3.98 5.08 -7.57
C VAL A 34 -3.74 5.95 -8.80
N SER A 35 -3.44 5.30 -9.93
CA SER A 35 -3.09 5.93 -11.20
C SER A 35 -4.02 5.48 -12.31
N GLY A 36 -4.56 6.41 -13.09
CA GLY A 36 -5.40 6.12 -14.24
C GLY A 36 -6.50 7.16 -14.42
N ARG A 37 -7.56 6.80 -15.15
CA ARG A 37 -8.74 7.66 -15.38
C ARG A 37 -9.66 7.68 -14.15
N LEU A 38 -9.21 8.35 -13.09
CA LEU A 38 -9.87 8.33 -11.78
C LEU A 38 -11.29 8.90 -11.86
N GLY A 39 -12.28 8.06 -11.55
CA GLY A 39 -13.69 8.46 -11.59
C GLY A 39 -14.25 8.67 -13.00
N GLY A 40 -13.59 8.13 -14.04
CA GLY A 40 -14.03 8.26 -15.43
C GLY A 40 -13.62 9.58 -16.10
N ALA A 41 -12.69 10.33 -15.50
CA ALA A 41 -12.14 11.54 -16.12
C ALA A 41 -11.44 11.23 -17.46
N ASP A 42 -11.48 12.18 -18.39
CA ASP A 42 -10.87 12.01 -19.72
C ASP A 42 -9.35 11.92 -19.67
N MET A 43 -8.72 12.64 -18.72
CA MET A 43 -7.28 12.61 -18.52
C MET A 43 -6.90 11.75 -17.32
N ALA A 44 -5.90 10.89 -17.50
CA ALA A 44 -5.37 10.08 -16.42
C ALA A 44 -4.63 10.94 -15.40
N ARG A 45 -4.81 10.63 -14.11
CA ARG A 45 -4.11 11.27 -13.00
C ARG A 45 -3.65 10.24 -11.98
N THR A 46 -2.65 10.62 -11.20
CA THR A 46 -2.16 9.81 -10.09
C THR A 46 -2.47 10.56 -8.80
N GLU A 47 -3.24 9.93 -7.92
CA GLU A 47 -3.48 10.42 -6.57
C GLU A 47 -2.82 9.48 -5.57
N PHE A 48 -2.23 10.05 -4.53
CA PHE A 48 -1.62 9.30 -3.45
C PHE A 48 -2.09 9.85 -2.10
N TYR A 49 -2.26 8.94 -1.16
CA TYR A 49 -2.55 9.26 0.23
C TYR A 49 -1.63 8.43 1.12
N SER A 50 -1.13 9.05 2.18
CA SER A 50 -0.28 8.42 3.17
C SER A 50 -0.75 8.76 4.58
N GLU A 51 -0.64 7.79 5.48
CA GLU A 51 -0.99 7.92 6.89
C GLU A 51 0.06 7.15 7.71
N GLY A 52 0.48 7.70 8.85
CA GLY A 52 1.59 7.16 9.64
C GLY A 52 2.97 7.45 9.04
N THR A 53 3.98 6.68 9.46
CA THR A 53 5.38 6.83 9.04
C THR A 53 5.78 5.74 8.05
N ILE A 54 6.46 6.10 6.96
CA ILE A 54 6.88 5.16 5.91
C ILE A 54 8.27 5.54 5.41
N PRO A 55 9.33 5.00 6.03
CA PRO A 55 10.69 5.33 5.65
C PRO A 55 11.17 4.50 4.45
N LEU A 56 10.95 5.00 3.24
CA LEU A 56 11.29 4.29 1.99
C LEU A 56 12.80 4.11 1.73
N GLN A 57 13.64 4.89 2.42
CA GLN A 57 15.10 4.81 2.29
C GLN A 57 15.73 3.86 3.33
N THR A 58 14.98 3.48 4.36
CA THR A 58 15.49 2.70 5.49
C THR A 58 15.39 1.21 5.16
N LEU A 59 16.51 0.58 4.79
CA LEU A 59 16.54 -0.83 4.38
C LEU A 59 16.10 -1.82 5.48
N ARG A 60 16.22 -1.45 6.76
CA ARG A 60 15.75 -2.25 7.90
C ARG A 60 14.24 -2.17 8.14
N ALA A 61 13.55 -1.28 7.44
CA ALA A 61 12.11 -1.13 7.57
C ALA A 61 11.42 -2.28 6.84
N ASP A 62 10.53 -2.98 7.55
CA ASP A 62 9.64 -4.00 7.00
C ASP A 62 8.50 -3.30 6.25
N ILE A 63 8.63 -3.25 4.92
CA ILE A 63 7.68 -2.58 4.04
C ILE A 63 7.17 -3.57 3.00
N ASP A 64 5.90 -3.94 3.12
CA ASP A 64 5.21 -4.74 2.13
C ASP A 64 4.74 -3.84 0.98
N TYR A 65 5.07 -4.22 -0.25
CA TYR A 65 4.57 -3.58 -1.46
C TYR A 65 3.60 -4.50 -2.19
N GLY A 66 2.42 -3.96 -2.53
CA GLY A 66 1.43 -4.63 -3.35
C GLY A 66 1.04 -3.79 -4.56
N PHE A 67 0.90 -4.44 -5.71
CA PHE A 67 0.35 -3.85 -6.93
C PHE A 67 -0.86 -4.67 -7.39
N ALA A 68 -1.91 -3.97 -7.78
CA ALA A 68 -3.10 -4.57 -8.39
C ALA A 68 -3.65 -3.63 -9.47
N GLU A 69 -4.20 -4.21 -10.52
CA GLU A 69 -4.95 -3.49 -11.53
C GLU A 69 -6.45 -3.62 -11.25
N ALA A 70 -7.21 -2.58 -11.57
CA ALA A 70 -8.66 -2.60 -11.55
C ALA A 70 -9.18 -2.41 -12.98
N ASP A 71 -9.97 -3.35 -13.46
CA ASP A 71 -10.57 -3.29 -14.79
C ASP A 71 -11.89 -2.52 -14.72
N THR A 72 -11.84 -1.23 -15.07
CA THR A 72 -13.02 -0.36 -15.08
C THR A 72 -13.56 -0.19 -16.50
N THR A 73 -14.81 0.25 -16.62
CA THR A 73 -15.42 0.53 -17.93
C THR A 73 -14.68 1.59 -18.76
N TYR A 74 -13.85 2.42 -18.12
CA TYR A 74 -13.11 3.51 -18.77
C TYR A 74 -11.66 3.14 -19.07
N GLY A 75 -11.26 1.90 -18.77
CA GLY A 75 -9.90 1.38 -18.91
C GLY A 75 -9.33 0.83 -17.60
N LYS A 76 -8.02 0.57 -17.61
CA LYS A 76 -7.31 0.04 -16.44
C LYS A 76 -6.93 1.16 -15.47
N VAL A 77 -7.11 0.89 -14.17
CA VAL A 77 -6.64 1.75 -13.09
C VAL A 77 -5.62 0.97 -12.26
N GLY A 78 -4.40 1.48 -12.17
CA GLY A 78 -3.34 0.89 -11.36
C GLY A 78 -3.46 1.30 -9.90
N VAL A 79 -3.31 0.35 -8.99
CA VAL A 79 -3.32 0.56 -7.54
C VAL A 79 -2.03 0.01 -6.95
N LYS A 80 -1.28 0.89 -6.29
CA LYS A 80 -0.06 0.57 -5.54
C LYS A 80 -0.30 0.82 -4.06
N ALA A 81 0.13 -0.09 -3.21
CA ALA A 81 0.06 0.04 -1.76
C ALA A 81 1.40 -0.32 -1.13
N TRP A 82 1.79 0.45 -0.12
CA TRP A 82 2.91 0.19 0.76
C TRP A 82 2.38 0.12 2.19
N VAL A 83 2.69 -0.94 2.92
CA VAL A 83 2.32 -1.10 4.33
C VAL A 83 3.60 -1.26 5.13
N TYR A 84 3.78 -0.41 6.15
CA TYR A 84 4.91 -0.44 7.06
C TYR A 84 4.50 -1.11 8.37
N ASN A 85 5.11 -2.27 8.66
CA ASN A 85 4.82 -3.06 9.87
C ASN A 85 5.79 -2.74 11.01
N GLY A 86 6.95 -2.16 10.72
CA GLY A 86 7.97 -1.83 11.72
C GLY A 86 9.38 -2.04 11.23
N GLU A 87 10.35 -1.87 12.13
CA GLU A 87 11.74 -2.20 11.79
C GLU A 87 11.99 -3.66 12.16
N VAL A 88 12.60 -4.41 11.23
CA VAL A 88 13.20 -5.70 11.56
C VAL A 88 14.56 -5.39 12.18
N LEU A 89 14.65 -5.47 13.50
CA LEU A 89 15.95 -5.51 14.15
C LEU A 89 16.62 -6.81 13.70
N PRO A 90 17.89 -6.80 13.24
CA PRO A 90 18.60 -8.04 13.04
C PRO A 90 18.70 -8.71 14.41
N THR A 91 17.85 -9.71 14.65
CA THR A 91 18.05 -10.63 15.76
C THR A 91 19.44 -11.19 15.53
N LYS A 92 20.36 -10.85 16.43
CA LYS A 92 21.70 -11.42 16.47
C LYS A 92 21.48 -12.93 16.43
N GLY A 93 21.69 -13.54 15.26
CA GLY A 93 21.52 -14.97 15.10
C GLY A 93 22.55 -15.60 16.01
N THR A 94 22.13 -16.04 17.18
CA THR A 94 22.87 -16.97 18.00
C THR A 94 22.91 -18.29 17.23
N LYS A 95 23.73 -18.34 16.17
CA LYS A 95 24.39 -19.57 15.78
C LYS A 95 25.66 -19.60 16.62
N GLU A 96 25.46 -19.91 17.90
CA GLU A 96 26.51 -20.50 18.72
C GLU A 96 27.09 -21.67 17.94
N GLY A 97 28.42 -21.68 17.86
CA GLY A 97 29.18 -22.76 17.27
C GLY A 97 28.70 -24.10 17.82
N SER A 98 28.15 -24.91 16.92
CA SER A 98 27.99 -26.34 17.09
C SER A 98 28.15 -26.94 15.71
N ASP A 99 29.38 -27.27 15.34
CA ASP A 99 29.76 -28.67 15.27
C ASP A 99 31.28 -28.79 15.08
N LYS A 100 31.77 -29.92 15.56
CA LYS A 100 33.14 -30.30 15.93
C LYS A 100 34.22 -30.08 14.89
#